data_AF-A0A2V6JDB2-F1
#
_entry.id   AF-A0A2V6JDB2-F1
#
_cell.length_a   1.000
_cell.length_b   1.000
_cell.length_c   1.000
_cell.angle_alpha   90.00
_cell.angle_beta   90.00
_cell.angle_gamma   90.00
#
_symmetry.space_group_name_H-M   'P 1'
#
loop_
_entity.id
_entity.type
_entity.pdbx_description
1 polymer ?
#
loop_
_entity_poly.entity_id
_entity_poly.type
_entity_poly.pdbx_seq_one_letter_code
_entity_poly.pdbx_strand_id
1 'polypeptide(L)'
;MSSVFRQRQLAISKPTASLSLMSKSYLLWAVIGMIGYSVTALLVKFATQSGRFSGYFVLMVSSAMVVATSTTITILRGDIRAFSRDNLASADGIFALGSGVALVIAVVFYFLALSEGPASVVVPIYGMFIVGGAVLGLLFLHEPFTLRKALGILLAAISVYLIAGHPTP
;
A
#
# COMPACT_ATOMS: atom_id res chain seq x y z
N MET A 1 19.54 -24.96 42.20
CA MET A 1 18.27 -24.51 41.56
C MET A 1 18.10 -22.98 41.50
N SER A 2 19.18 -22.17 41.50
CA SER A 2 19.11 -20.70 41.61
C SER A 2 19.75 -19.90 40.47
N SER A 3 20.41 -20.56 39.50
CA SER A 3 21.08 -19.91 38.36
C SER A 3 20.21 -19.79 37.11
N VAL A 4 19.32 -20.76 36.87
CA VAL A 4 18.40 -20.78 35.71
C VAL A 4 17.29 -19.73 35.85
N PHE A 5 16.81 -19.47 37.08
CA PHE A 5 15.85 -18.40 37.35
C PHE A 5 16.46 -17.00 37.23
N ARG A 6 17.75 -16.85 37.54
CA ARG A 6 18.47 -15.58 37.41
C ARG A 6 18.69 -15.19 35.94
N GLN A 7 18.95 -16.16 35.05
CA GLN A 7 19.03 -15.92 33.61
C GLN A 7 17.70 -15.51 32.98
N ARG A 8 16.56 -16.02 33.48
CA ARG A 8 15.23 -15.61 32.99
C ARG A 8 14.86 -14.17 33.36
N GLN A 9 15.35 -13.64 34.47
CA GLN A 9 15.09 -12.24 34.84
C GLN A 9 15.99 -11.23 34.11
N LEU A 10 17.21 -11.62 33.70
CA LEU A 10 18.10 -10.78 32.88
C LEU A 10 17.61 -10.59 31.43
N ALA A 11 16.72 -11.46 30.93
CA ALA A 11 16.13 -11.32 29.60
C ALA A 11 14.94 -10.32 29.54
N ILE A 12 14.47 -9.82 30.69
CA ILE A 12 13.32 -8.91 30.81
C ILE A 12 13.76 -7.44 30.88
N SER A 13 15.06 -7.13 30.71
CA SER A 13 15.54 -5.75 30.58
C SER A 13 15.98 -5.42 29.15
N LYS A 14 15.21 -5.80 28.14
CA LYS A 14 15.39 -5.20 26.80
C LYS A 14 14.94 -3.74 26.86
N PRO A 15 15.76 -2.79 26.39
CA PRO A 15 15.53 -1.37 26.58
C PRO A 15 14.24 -0.96 25.89
N THR A 16 13.32 -0.39 26.67
CA THR A 16 12.02 0.19 26.29
C THR A 16 12.08 1.17 25.12
N ALA A 17 13.28 1.68 24.78
CA ALA A 17 13.53 2.51 23.61
C ALA A 17 13.31 1.77 22.27
N SER A 18 13.71 0.50 22.14
CA SER A 18 13.61 -0.26 20.88
C SER A 18 12.17 -0.61 20.50
N LEU A 19 11.28 -0.77 21.51
CA LEU A 19 9.85 -1.02 21.30
C LEU A 19 9.15 0.19 20.67
N SER A 20 9.53 1.41 21.08
CA SER A 20 8.97 2.66 20.56
C SER A 20 9.40 2.95 19.12
N LEU A 21 10.62 2.56 18.75
CA LEU A 21 11.16 2.72 17.40
C LEU A 21 10.54 1.71 16.41
N MET A 22 10.26 0.49 16.86
CA MET A 22 9.66 -0.55 16.02
C MET A 22 8.19 -0.25 15.66
N SER A 23 7.46 0.46 16.54
CA SER A 23 6.11 0.97 16.25
C SER A 23 6.08 2.16 15.27
N LYS A 24 7.22 2.78 14.95
CA LYS A 24 7.31 3.93 14.04
C LYS A 24 7.75 3.57 12.62
N SER A 25 8.40 2.41 12.44
CA SER A 25 8.93 2.02 11.12
C SER A 25 7.84 1.85 10.06
N TYR A 26 6.69 1.26 10.39
CA TYR A 26 5.59 1.12 9.43
C TYR A 26 4.97 2.47 9.03
N LEU A 27 4.94 3.44 9.94
CA LEU A 27 4.49 4.81 9.64
C LEU A 27 5.46 5.48 8.67
N LEU A 28 6.78 5.30 8.87
CA LEU A 28 7.78 5.77 7.92
C LEU A 28 7.61 5.12 6.54
N TRP A 29 7.42 3.79 6.48
CA TRP A 29 7.17 3.08 5.23
C TRP A 29 5.90 3.58 4.54
N ALA A 30 4.84 3.88 5.29
CA ALA A 30 3.60 4.46 4.75
C ALA A 30 3.82 5.86 4.16
N VAL A 31 4.59 6.73 4.84
CA VAL A 31 4.92 8.07 4.34
C VAL A 31 5.77 7.99 3.08
N ILE A 32 6.80 7.15 3.06
CA ILE A 32 7.64 6.93 1.86
C ILE A 32 6.78 6.40 0.70
N GLY A 33 5.88 5.44 0.96
CA GLY A 33 4.95 4.92 -0.04
C GLY A 33 4.01 5.99 -0.60
N MET A 34 3.45 6.83 0.27
CA MET A 34 2.59 7.95 -0.13
C MET A 34 3.33 8.95 -1.02
N ILE A 35 4.56 9.34 -0.66
CA ILE A 35 5.40 10.22 -1.49
C ILE A 35 5.67 9.56 -2.84
N GLY A 36 6.08 8.28 -2.84
CA GLY A 36 6.34 7.52 -4.06
C GLY A 36 5.16 7.52 -5.01
N TYR A 37 3.95 7.21 -4.51
CA TYR A 37 2.74 7.17 -5.34
C TYR A 37 2.30 8.56 -5.83
N SER A 38 2.57 9.61 -5.04
CA SER A 38 2.33 11.00 -5.46
C SER A 38 3.24 11.39 -6.62
N VAL A 39 4.52 11.00 -6.58
CA VAL A 39 5.47 11.20 -7.68
C VAL A 39 5.07 10.37 -8.90
N THR A 40 4.61 9.13 -8.72
CA THR A 40 4.11 8.29 -9.81
C THR A 40 3.01 8.99 -10.61
N ALA A 41 2.06 9.66 -9.95
CA ALA A 41 0.98 10.38 -10.63
C ALA A 41 1.50 11.42 -11.63
N LEU A 42 2.47 12.22 -11.21
CA LEU A 42 3.11 13.24 -12.04
C LEU A 42 3.92 12.63 -13.19
N LEU A 43 4.69 11.59 -12.91
CA LEU A 43 5.52 10.93 -13.92
C LEU A 43 4.69 10.23 -15.00
N VAL A 44 3.59 9.57 -14.62
CA VAL A 44 2.66 8.96 -15.59
C VAL A 44 2.09 10.04 -16.50
N LYS A 45 1.64 11.16 -15.93
CA LYS A 45 1.15 12.29 -16.73
C LYS A 45 2.18 12.81 -17.71
N PHE A 46 3.41 13.07 -17.27
CA PHE A 46 4.46 13.54 -18.17
C PHE A 46 4.88 12.49 -19.21
N ALA A 47 4.80 11.21 -18.89
CA ALA A 47 5.11 10.14 -19.82
C ALA A 47 4.05 10.00 -20.93
N THR A 48 2.77 10.19 -20.60
CA THR A 48 1.66 10.01 -21.56
C THR A 48 1.26 11.29 -22.29
N GLN A 49 1.65 12.49 -21.82
CA GLN A 49 1.21 13.77 -22.37
C GLN A 49 1.48 13.97 -23.87
N SER A 50 2.55 13.36 -24.41
CA SER A 50 2.92 13.50 -25.82
C SER A 50 2.15 12.55 -26.75
N GLY A 51 1.34 11.63 -26.19
CA GLY A 51 0.65 10.57 -26.93
C GLY A 51 1.57 9.46 -27.46
N ARG A 52 2.90 9.59 -27.32
CA ARG A 52 3.89 8.59 -27.80
C ARG A 52 3.84 7.28 -27.00
N PHE A 53 3.47 7.35 -25.73
CA PHE A 53 3.36 6.20 -24.84
C PHE A 53 1.94 6.11 -24.30
N SER A 54 1.34 4.92 -24.39
CA SER A 54 0.05 4.63 -23.77
C SER A 54 0.18 4.42 -22.26
N GLY A 55 -0.92 4.60 -21.51
CA GLY A 55 -0.95 4.31 -20.06
C GLY A 55 -0.52 2.87 -19.75
N TYR A 56 -0.89 1.91 -20.59
CA TYR A 56 -0.46 0.51 -20.48
C TYR A 56 1.05 0.33 -20.66
N PHE A 57 1.66 1.06 -21.59
CA PHE A 57 3.11 0.98 -21.80
C PHE A 57 3.89 1.52 -20.59
N VAL A 58 3.45 2.67 -20.05
CA VAL A 58 4.06 3.25 -18.84
C VAL A 58 3.86 2.33 -17.63
N LEU A 59 2.68 1.70 -17.51
CA LEU A 59 2.40 0.70 -16.49
C LEU A 59 3.29 -0.53 -16.62
N MET A 60 3.50 -1.04 -17.83
CA MET A 60 4.37 -2.20 -18.10
C MET A 60 5.78 -1.94 -17.60
N VAL A 61 6.37 -0.79 -17.96
CA VAL A 61 7.72 -0.39 -17.50
C VAL A 61 7.76 -0.27 -15.98
N SER A 62 6.78 0.42 -15.38
CA SER A 62 6.69 0.60 -13.93
C SER A 62 6.57 -0.74 -13.18
N SER A 63 5.74 -1.65 -13.70
CA SER A 63 5.51 -2.97 -13.12
C SER A 63 6.76 -3.84 -13.24
N ALA A 64 7.49 -3.76 -14.36
CA ALA A 64 8.76 -4.47 -14.51
C ALA A 64 9.79 -4.05 -13.45
N MET A 65 9.86 -2.74 -13.12
CA MET A 65 10.72 -2.26 -12.04
C MET A 65 10.29 -2.81 -10.68
N VAL A 66 8.98 -2.82 -10.38
CA VAL A 66 8.45 -3.39 -9.13
C VAL A 66 8.78 -4.87 -9.01
N VAL A 67 8.57 -5.65 -10.07
CA VAL A 67 8.90 -7.09 -10.10
C VAL A 67 10.39 -7.31 -9.90
N ALA A 68 11.24 -6.54 -10.60
CA ALA A 68 12.69 -6.65 -10.47
C ALA A 68 13.16 -6.35 -9.04
N THR A 69 12.69 -5.26 -8.43
CA THR A 69 13.07 -4.86 -7.07
C THR A 69 12.54 -5.83 -6.02
N SER A 70 11.26 -6.20 -6.08
CA SER A 70 10.66 -7.13 -5.11
C SER A 70 11.30 -8.52 -5.19
N THR A 71 11.57 -9.02 -6.40
CA THR A 71 12.27 -10.30 -6.60
C THR A 71 13.68 -10.25 -6.04
N THR A 72 14.43 -9.17 -6.33
CA THR A 72 15.79 -8.98 -5.82
C THR A 72 15.82 -9.00 -4.29
N ILE A 73 14.94 -8.26 -3.64
CA ILE A 73 14.86 -8.22 -2.16
C ILE A 73 14.51 -9.61 -1.61
N THR A 74 13.56 -10.31 -2.22
CA THR A 74 13.11 -11.65 -1.79
C THR A 74 14.25 -12.68 -1.89
N ILE A 75 15.03 -12.63 -2.97
CA ILE A 75 16.21 -13.49 -3.16
C ILE A 75 17.29 -13.16 -2.12
N LEU A 76 17.63 -11.88 -1.94
CA LEU A 76 18.68 -11.45 -1.01
C LEU A 76 18.34 -11.79 0.45
N ARG A 77 17.06 -11.79 0.82
CA ARG A 77 16.60 -12.23 2.16
C ARG A 77 16.57 -13.75 2.34
N GLY A 78 16.63 -14.51 1.24
CA GLY A 78 16.50 -15.97 1.28
C GLY A 78 15.04 -16.45 1.40
N ASP A 79 14.07 -15.54 1.36
CA ASP A 79 12.64 -15.81 1.53
C ASP A 79 12.09 -16.70 0.40
N ILE A 80 12.76 -16.73 -0.76
CA ILE A 80 12.41 -17.61 -1.88
C ILE A 80 12.42 -19.10 -1.49
N ARG A 81 13.15 -19.49 -0.44
CA ARG A 81 13.20 -20.88 0.06
C ARG A 81 11.91 -21.30 0.76
N ALA A 82 11.11 -20.35 1.23
CA ALA A 82 9.79 -20.62 1.78
C ALA A 82 8.74 -20.88 0.68
N PHE A 83 9.10 -20.74 -0.60
CA PHE A 83 8.20 -20.99 -1.71
C PHE A 83 8.02 -22.50 -1.92
N SER A 84 6.79 -22.99 -1.71
CA SER A 84 6.38 -24.35 -2.02
C SER A 84 5.00 -24.33 -2.69
N ARG A 85 4.71 -25.31 -3.55
CA ARG A 85 3.39 -25.46 -4.18
C ARG A 85 2.28 -25.62 -3.14
N ASP A 86 2.59 -26.28 -2.02
CA ASP A 86 1.63 -26.46 -0.92
C ASP A 86 1.32 -25.13 -0.21
N ASN A 87 2.29 -24.22 -0.14
CA ASN A 87 2.08 -22.88 0.43
C ASN A 87 1.21 -22.01 -0.49
N LEU A 88 1.27 -22.19 -1.81
CA LEU A 88 0.38 -21.50 -2.76
C LEU A 88 -1.07 -21.98 -2.68
N ALA A 89 -1.29 -23.27 -2.41
CA ALA A 89 -2.62 -23.84 -2.24
C ALA A 89 -3.24 -23.57 -0.86
N SER A 90 -2.43 -23.10 0.10
CA SER A 90 -2.90 -22.70 1.43
C SER A 90 -3.76 -21.44 1.39
N ALA A 91 -4.48 -21.15 2.49
CA ALA A 91 -5.25 -19.92 2.63
C ALA A 91 -4.39 -18.66 2.42
N ASP A 92 -3.16 -18.65 2.96
CA ASP A 92 -2.21 -17.55 2.80
C ASP A 92 -1.79 -17.36 1.34
N GLY A 93 -1.60 -18.46 0.62
CA GLY A 93 -1.33 -18.47 -0.82
C GLY A 93 -2.48 -17.88 -1.64
N ILE A 94 -3.72 -18.21 -1.28
CA ILE A 94 -4.93 -17.64 -1.91
C ILE A 94 -5.02 -16.14 -1.64
N PHE A 95 -4.77 -15.68 -0.42
CA PHE A 95 -4.76 -14.24 -0.12
C PHE A 95 -3.63 -13.51 -0.85
N ALA A 96 -2.45 -14.12 -0.97
CA ALA A 96 -1.35 -13.57 -1.75
C ALA A 96 -1.74 -13.41 -3.24
N LEU A 97 -2.31 -14.44 -3.86
CA LEU A 97 -2.81 -14.36 -5.24
C LEU A 97 -3.94 -13.34 -5.38
N GLY A 98 -4.88 -13.33 -4.45
CA GLY A 98 -5.99 -12.37 -4.40
C GLY A 98 -5.50 -10.92 -4.30
N SER A 99 -4.46 -10.67 -3.50
CA SER A 99 -3.82 -9.35 -3.42
C SER A 99 -3.19 -8.93 -4.75
N GLY A 100 -2.61 -9.87 -5.50
CA GLY A 100 -2.08 -9.63 -6.84
C GLY A 100 -3.18 -9.24 -7.83
N VAL A 101 -4.30 -9.95 -7.83
CA VAL A 101 -5.46 -9.62 -8.68
C VAL A 101 -6.02 -8.24 -8.35
N ALA A 102 -6.23 -7.95 -7.05
CA ALA A 102 -6.70 -6.65 -6.60
C ALA A 102 -5.73 -5.53 -6.99
N LEU A 103 -4.42 -5.77 -6.86
CA LEU A 103 -3.39 -4.81 -7.25
C LEU A 103 -3.40 -4.53 -8.76
N VAL A 104 -3.51 -5.57 -9.60
CA VAL A 104 -3.62 -5.42 -11.06
C VAL A 104 -4.79 -4.51 -11.43
N ILE A 105 -5.97 -4.77 -10.87
CA ILE A 105 -7.16 -3.92 -11.09
C ILE A 105 -6.85 -2.48 -10.67
N ALA A 106 -6.35 -2.29 -9.45
CA ALA A 106 -6.07 -0.97 -8.91
C ALA A 106 -5.11 -0.16 -9.80
N VAL A 107 -3.94 -0.72 -10.16
CA VAL A 107 -2.92 0.03 -10.90
C VAL A 107 -3.24 0.18 -12.39
N VAL A 108 -3.92 -0.78 -13.01
CA VAL A 108 -4.34 -0.68 -14.42
C VAL A 108 -5.30 0.50 -14.58
N PHE A 109 -6.37 0.54 -13.79
CA PHE A 109 -7.36 1.61 -13.89
C PHE A 109 -6.80 2.95 -13.43
N TYR A 110 -5.86 2.97 -12.48
CA TYR A 110 -5.19 4.21 -12.09
C TYR A 110 -4.35 4.81 -13.21
N PHE A 111 -3.50 4.00 -13.85
CA PHE A 111 -2.63 4.48 -14.95
C PHE A 111 -3.46 4.90 -16.17
N LEU A 112 -4.55 4.18 -16.46
CA LEU A 112 -5.49 4.55 -17.52
C LEU A 112 -6.22 5.86 -17.18
N ALA A 113 -6.75 6.01 -15.96
CA ALA A 113 -7.39 7.26 -15.56
C ALA A 113 -6.41 8.44 -15.60
N LEU A 114 -5.15 8.23 -15.20
CA LEU A 114 -4.10 9.24 -15.30
C LEU A 114 -3.67 9.51 -16.74
N SER A 115 -3.79 8.58 -17.69
CA SER A 115 -3.47 8.89 -19.09
C SER A 115 -4.55 9.78 -19.70
N GLU A 116 -5.81 9.57 -19.35
CA GLU A 116 -6.96 10.24 -19.97
C GLU A 116 -7.46 11.50 -19.23
N GLY A 117 -7.44 11.51 -17.89
CA GLY A 117 -8.13 12.52 -17.06
C GLY A 117 -7.19 13.37 -16.20
N PRO A 118 -7.57 14.59 -15.79
CA PRO A 118 -6.71 15.49 -15.03
C PRO A 118 -6.28 14.88 -13.69
N ALA A 119 -4.98 14.98 -13.36
CA ALA A 119 -4.43 14.40 -12.14
C ALA A 119 -5.05 15.00 -10.86
N SER A 120 -5.46 16.27 -10.89
CA SER A 120 -6.17 16.95 -9.80
C SER A 120 -7.54 16.36 -9.49
N VAL A 121 -8.15 15.59 -10.41
CA VAL A 121 -9.41 14.89 -10.21
C VAL A 121 -9.15 13.41 -9.93
N VAL A 122 -8.29 12.79 -10.72
CA VAL A 122 -8.00 11.34 -10.63
C VAL A 122 -7.34 10.97 -9.30
N VAL A 123 -6.32 11.72 -8.86
CA VAL A 123 -5.55 11.38 -7.66
C VAL A 123 -6.40 11.44 -6.38
N PRO A 124 -7.21 12.49 -6.13
CA PRO A 124 -8.09 12.52 -4.96
C PRO A 124 -9.15 11.41 -4.96
N ILE A 125 -9.79 11.14 -6.12
CA ILE A 125 -10.77 10.06 -6.24
C ILE A 125 -10.11 8.72 -5.96
N TYR A 126 -8.96 8.45 -6.56
CA TYR A 126 -8.21 7.21 -6.31
C TYR A 126 -7.77 7.10 -4.84
N GLY A 127 -7.39 8.22 -4.23
CA GLY A 127 -7.05 8.35 -2.81
C GLY A 127 -8.17 7.93 -1.85
N MET A 128 -9.42 7.84 -2.29
CA MET A 128 -10.54 7.31 -1.49
C MET A 128 -10.39 5.84 -1.12
N PHE A 129 -9.37 5.13 -1.61
CA PHE A 129 -9.00 3.82 -1.08
C PHE A 129 -8.81 3.83 0.44
N ILE A 130 -8.50 4.98 1.07
CA ILE A 130 -8.45 5.09 2.55
C ILE A 130 -9.81 4.83 3.20
N VAL A 131 -10.91 5.25 2.55
CA VAL A 131 -12.27 4.95 3.00
C VAL A 131 -12.60 3.48 2.76
N GLY A 132 -12.27 2.98 1.56
CA GLY A 132 -12.45 1.56 1.24
C GLY A 132 -11.70 0.65 2.21
N GLY A 133 -10.43 0.96 2.51
CA GLY A 133 -9.59 0.23 3.46
C GLY A 133 -10.13 0.27 4.88
N ALA A 134 -10.65 1.41 5.34
CA ALA A 134 -11.28 1.50 6.64
C ALA A 134 -12.57 0.66 6.75
N VAL A 135 -13.39 0.65 5.69
CA VAL A 135 -14.60 -0.19 5.64
C VAL A 135 -14.24 -1.68 5.59
N LEU A 136 -13.29 -2.07 4.74
CA LEU A 136 -12.82 -3.46 4.67
C LEU A 136 -12.16 -3.91 5.99
N GLY A 137 -11.40 -3.02 6.64
CA GLY A 137 -10.82 -3.28 7.96
C GLY A 137 -11.88 -3.52 9.05
N LEU A 138 -12.99 -2.78 8.99
CA LEU A 138 -14.13 -3.04 9.87
C LEU A 138 -14.79 -4.38 9.58
N LEU A 139 -15.07 -4.68 8.32
CA LEU A 139 -15.85 -5.86 7.91
C LEU A 139 -15.07 -7.17 8.05
N PHE A 140 -13.78 -7.18 7.70
CA PHE A 140 -12.99 -8.40 7.60
C PHE A 140 -11.92 -8.53 8.69
N LEU A 141 -11.31 -7.42 9.12
CA LEU A 141 -10.25 -7.42 10.14
C LEU A 141 -10.80 -7.19 11.56
N HIS A 142 -12.11 -6.99 11.71
CA HIS A 142 -12.78 -6.73 12.98
C HIS A 142 -12.17 -5.55 13.76
N GLU A 143 -11.65 -4.55 13.04
CA GLU A 143 -11.09 -3.38 13.69
C GLU A 143 -12.17 -2.59 14.44
N PRO A 144 -11.85 -2.01 15.62
CA PRO A 144 -12.83 -1.24 16.37
C PRO A 144 -13.29 -0.03 15.55
N PHE A 145 -14.61 0.07 15.37
CA PHE A 145 -15.26 1.25 14.83
C PHE A 145 -15.36 2.32 15.92
N THR A 146 -14.72 3.45 15.70
CA THR A 146 -14.75 4.57 16.63
C THR A 146 -15.35 5.78 15.95
N LEU A 147 -15.97 6.68 16.74
CA LEU A 147 -16.50 7.94 16.22
C LEU A 147 -15.42 8.76 15.51
N ARG A 148 -14.16 8.68 15.98
CA ARG A 148 -13.01 9.32 15.33
C ARG A 148 -12.77 8.78 13.92
N LYS A 149 -12.81 7.44 13.72
CA LYS A 149 -12.69 6.83 12.38
C LYS A 149 -13.84 7.25 11.48
N ALA A 150 -15.07 7.24 11.99
CA ALA A 150 -16.25 7.65 11.23
C ALA A 150 -16.16 9.09 10.73
N LEU A 151 -15.80 10.02 11.61
CA LEU A 151 -15.60 11.43 11.26
C LEU A 151 -14.45 11.61 10.26
N GLY A 152 -13.34 10.88 10.42
CA GLY A 152 -12.23 10.91 9.48
C GLY A 152 -12.62 10.47 8.07
N ILE A 153 -13.41 9.39 7.96
CA ILE A 153 -13.95 8.89 6.68
C ILE A 153 -14.87 9.94 6.03
N LEU A 154 -15.80 10.51 6.80
CA LEU A 154 -16.71 11.55 6.32
C LEU A 154 -15.96 12.79 5.82
N LEU A 155 -15.00 13.28 6.59
CA LEU A 155 -14.19 14.44 6.22
C LEU A 155 -13.31 14.16 4.99
N ALA A 156 -12.76 12.96 4.86
CA ALA A 156 -12.02 12.54 3.68
C ALA A 156 -12.92 12.56 2.42
N ALA A 157 -14.13 12.01 2.52
CA ALA A 157 -15.10 12.01 1.42
C ALA A 157 -15.48 13.44 0.99
N ILE A 158 -15.75 14.32 1.96
CA ILE A 158 -16.06 15.73 1.69
C ILE A 158 -14.88 16.44 1.03
N SER A 159 -13.66 16.24 1.55
CA SER A 159 -12.44 16.81 0.97
C SER A 159 -12.28 16.42 -0.50
N VAL A 160 -12.40 15.13 -0.81
CA VAL A 160 -12.30 14.64 -2.20
C VAL A 160 -13.41 15.21 -3.07
N TYR A 161 -14.65 15.27 -2.57
CA TYR A 161 -15.76 15.89 -3.30
C TYR A 161 -15.47 17.36 -3.65
N LEU A 162 -14.92 18.14 -2.71
CA LEU A 162 -14.60 19.55 -2.94
C LEU A 162 -13.43 19.74 -3.92
N ILE A 163 -12.43 18.87 -3.89
CA ILE A 163 -11.26 18.95 -4.79
C ILE A 163 -11.61 18.48 -6.19
N ALA A 164 -12.29 17.32 -6.30
CA ALA A 164 -12.56 16.66 -7.58
C ALA A 164 -13.88 17.09 -8.24
N GLY A 165 -14.79 17.73 -7.49
CA GLY A 165 -16.14 18.08 -7.93
C GLY A 165 -16.25 19.35 -8.78
N HIS A 166 -15.13 19.98 -9.16
CA HIS A 166 -15.20 21.15 -10.03
C HIS A 166 -15.55 20.72 -11.47
N PRO A 167 -16.61 21.26 -12.10
CA PRO A 167 -16.86 21.07 -13.52
C PRO A 167 -15.70 21.71 -14.30
N THR A 168 -14.93 20.92 -15.04
CA THR A 168 -14.04 21.49 -16.05
C THR A 168 -14.91 22.02 -17.20
N PRO A 169 -14.68 23.25 -17.69
CA PRO A 169 -15.33 23.76 -18.89
C PRO A 169 -14.98 22.94 -20.14
#